data_AF-A0A7R9BQB5-F1
#
_entry.id   AF-A0A7R9BQB5-F1
#
_cell.length_a   1.000
_cell.length_b   1.000
_cell.length_c   1.000
_cell.angle_alpha   90.00
_cell.angle_beta   90.00
_cell.angle_gamma   90.00
#
_symmetry.space_group_name_H-M   'P 1'
#
loop_
_entity.id
_entity.type
_entity.pdbx_description
1 polymer ?
#
loop_
_entity_poly.entity_id
_entity_poly.type
_entity_poly.pdbx_seq_one_letter_code
_entity_poly.pdbx_strand_id
1 'polypeptide(L)'
;MFRQIAADRGFVSSIPTETDKEYYDLVLETAERYLTAGRVRLLKFALSLRYYSPRIEMFRQIAADRGVPKNCAAVVEINGVMTCNPGDIDRLVTSATSGSAAEVLQMDHRHPESDASSTTRAVLYAEPGSVGFQAFHDQLGSLATQRHVDYIFRPFVRDYDEADSRRVRLSGYGVELQMKSTEYKAQDDAKVDDEDRATDDEDKVDEIEGFVFSRLSSVKRNPRDP
;
A
#
# COMPACT_ATOMS: atom_id res chain seq x y z
N MET A 1 8.27 -0.88 -22.70
CA MET A 1 8.99 -0.84 -21.41
C MET A 1 9.77 -2.13 -21.17
N PHE A 2 9.15 -3.31 -21.24
CA PHE A 2 9.85 -4.61 -21.07
C PHE A 2 10.82 -4.98 -22.19
N ARG A 3 10.54 -4.62 -23.46
CA ARG A 3 11.47 -4.84 -24.59
C ARG A 3 12.83 -4.14 -24.45
N GLN A 4 12.89 -3.01 -23.73
CA GLN A 4 14.14 -2.27 -23.53
C GLN A 4 14.93 -2.76 -22.32
N ILE A 5 14.28 -3.50 -21.41
CA ILE A 5 14.88 -4.04 -20.18
C ILE A 5 15.59 -5.37 -20.48
N ALA A 6 15.12 -6.13 -21.49
CA ALA A 6 15.70 -7.41 -21.87
C ALA A 6 16.96 -7.29 -22.77
N ALA A 7 17.12 -6.18 -23.49
CA ALA A 7 18.16 -6.05 -24.53
C ALA A 7 19.52 -5.56 -24.00
N ASP A 8 19.57 -4.94 -22.82
CA ASP A 8 20.78 -4.28 -22.32
C ASP A 8 21.39 -5.10 -21.16
N ARG A 9 22.25 -6.05 -21.54
CA ARG A 9 23.02 -6.98 -20.68
C ARG A 9 22.18 -7.94 -19.82
N GLY A 10 22.22 -9.21 -20.21
CA GLY A 10 21.86 -10.40 -19.42
C GLY A 10 21.11 -10.10 -18.13
N PHE A 11 19.78 -10.06 -18.24
CA PHE A 11 18.88 -9.88 -17.11
C PHE A 11 19.17 -10.97 -16.07
N VAL A 12 19.91 -10.52 -15.06
CA VAL A 12 20.49 -11.21 -13.90
C VAL A 12 19.83 -12.56 -13.63
N SER A 13 20.60 -13.63 -13.81
CA SER A 13 20.30 -14.96 -13.27
C SER A 13 20.02 -14.81 -11.77
N SER A 14 18.75 -14.85 -11.39
CA SER A 14 18.22 -14.74 -10.01
C SER A 14 18.85 -13.60 -9.22
N ILE A 15 18.20 -12.44 -9.09
CA ILE A 15 18.67 -11.37 -8.20
C ILE A 15 18.71 -11.92 -6.76
N PRO A 16 19.87 -12.31 -6.20
CA PRO A 16 19.96 -12.78 -4.84
C PRO A 16 20.41 -11.56 -4.04
N THR A 17 19.50 -10.60 -3.87
CA THR A 17 19.77 -9.48 -2.96
C THR A 17 19.65 -10.01 -1.55
N GLU A 18 20.73 -9.94 -0.78
CA GLU A 18 20.78 -10.43 0.60
C GLU A 18 19.82 -9.64 1.50
N THR A 19 19.45 -8.42 1.09
CA THR A 19 18.49 -7.56 1.82
C THR A 19 17.46 -6.86 0.94
N ASP A 20 16.29 -6.54 1.51
CA ASP A 20 15.24 -5.71 0.89
C ASP A 20 15.76 -4.35 0.41
N LYS A 21 16.77 -3.80 1.09
CA LYS A 21 17.38 -2.50 0.75
C LYS A 21 18.16 -2.58 -0.55
N GLU A 22 18.99 -3.61 -0.72
CA GLU A 22 19.75 -3.80 -1.95
C GLU A 22 18.82 -4.01 -3.15
N TYR A 23 17.73 -4.77 -2.95
CA TYR A 23 16.69 -4.93 -3.96
C TYR A 23 16.04 -3.60 -4.34
N TYR A 24 15.69 -2.79 -3.34
CA TYR A 24 15.16 -1.46 -3.54
C TYR A 24 16.11 -0.55 -4.34
N ASP A 25 17.39 -0.52 -3.97
CA ASP A 25 18.40 0.31 -4.61
C ASP A 25 18.63 -0.12 -6.08
N LEU A 26 18.68 -1.44 -6.34
CA LEU A 26 18.79 -2.00 -7.70
C LEU A 26 17.60 -1.62 -8.59
N VAL A 27 16.37 -1.73 -8.04
CA VAL A 27 15.14 -1.36 -8.77
C VAL A 27 15.16 0.13 -9.12
N LEU A 28 15.60 0.98 -8.20
CA LEU A 28 15.70 2.42 -8.45
C LEU A 28 16.75 2.76 -9.50
N GLU A 29 17.94 2.19 -9.42
CA GLU A 29 19.01 2.41 -10.41
C GLU A 29 18.54 2.02 -11.82
N THR A 30 17.84 0.89 -11.92
CA THR A 30 17.27 0.42 -13.18
C THR A 30 16.17 1.36 -13.69
N ALA A 31 15.29 1.83 -12.80
CA ALA A 31 14.19 2.71 -13.15
C ALA A 31 14.66 4.12 -13.58
N GLU A 32 15.75 4.62 -13.01
CA GLU A 32 16.34 5.92 -13.35
C GLU A 32 16.77 6.01 -14.83
N ARG A 33 17.06 4.88 -15.48
CA ARG A 33 17.36 4.83 -16.93
C ARG A 33 16.15 5.14 -17.81
N TYR A 34 14.93 4.96 -17.29
CA TYR A 34 13.68 5.11 -18.06
C TYR A 34 12.75 6.20 -17.52
N LEU A 35 12.98 6.69 -16.30
CA LEU A 35 12.12 7.63 -15.60
C LEU A 35 12.81 8.98 -15.39
N THR A 36 12.05 10.07 -15.48
CA THR A 36 12.53 11.40 -15.10
C THR A 36 12.68 11.50 -13.57
N ALA A 37 13.52 12.43 -13.09
CA ALA A 37 13.75 12.64 -11.65
C ALA A 37 12.46 12.87 -10.83
N GLY A 38 11.43 13.50 -11.43
CA GLY A 38 10.11 13.65 -10.79
C GLY A 38 9.37 12.32 -10.65
N ARG A 39 9.40 11.48 -11.70
CA ARG A 39 8.78 10.14 -11.68
C ARG A 39 9.51 9.18 -10.76
N VAL A 40 10.83 9.28 -10.62
CA VAL A 40 11.61 8.51 -9.64
C VAL A 40 11.20 8.86 -8.21
N ARG A 41 11.01 10.16 -7.90
CA ARG A 41 10.49 10.58 -6.58
C ARG A 41 9.08 10.03 -6.31
N LEU A 42 8.21 10.05 -7.32
CA LEU A 42 6.88 9.45 -7.21
C LEU A 42 6.95 7.93 -7.02
N LEU A 43 7.86 7.23 -7.71
CA LEU A 43 8.10 5.80 -7.53
C LEU A 43 8.55 5.50 -6.09
N LYS A 44 9.52 6.25 -5.56
CA LYS A 44 9.96 6.13 -4.16
C LYS A 44 8.80 6.29 -3.20
N PHE A 45 7.96 7.31 -3.41
CA PHE A 45 6.76 7.54 -2.59
C PHE A 45 5.75 6.37 -2.69
N ALA A 46 5.46 5.88 -3.90
CA ALA A 46 4.54 4.76 -4.11
C ALA A 46 5.04 3.46 -3.46
N LEU A 47 6.35 3.21 -3.48
CA LEU A 47 6.99 2.09 -2.79
C LEU A 47 6.86 2.23 -1.27
N SER A 48 7.11 3.42 -0.72
CA SER A 48 6.94 3.71 0.71
C SER A 48 5.48 3.50 1.17
N LEU A 49 4.52 3.88 0.34
CA LEU A 49 3.09 3.67 0.61
C LEU A 49 2.62 2.23 0.39
N ARG A 50 3.46 1.35 -0.18
CA ARG A 50 3.07 0.00 -0.60
C ARG A 50 1.85 0.00 -1.54
N TYR A 51 1.77 0.99 -2.43
CA TYR A 51 0.60 1.24 -3.27
C TYR A 51 0.17 0.03 -4.12
N TYR A 52 1.13 -0.76 -4.61
CA TYR A 52 0.85 -1.94 -5.44
C TYR A 52 0.63 -3.25 -4.64
N SER A 53 0.79 -3.26 -3.31
CA SER A 53 0.59 -4.47 -2.50
C SER A 53 -0.81 -5.10 -2.65
N PRO A 54 -1.92 -4.33 -2.68
CA PRO A 54 -3.25 -4.91 -2.91
C PRO A 54 -3.38 -5.59 -4.28
N ARG A 55 -2.73 -5.06 -5.32
CA ARG A 55 -2.73 -5.65 -6.66
C ARG A 55 -1.98 -6.98 -6.69
N ILE A 56 -0.86 -7.07 -5.99
CA ILE A 56 -0.11 -8.34 -5.87
C ILE A 56 -0.93 -9.38 -5.12
N GLU A 57 -1.58 -9.01 -4.00
CA GLU A 57 -2.43 -9.95 -3.26
C GLU A 57 -3.65 -10.39 -4.09
N MET A 58 -4.26 -9.48 -4.86
CA MET A 58 -5.33 -9.83 -5.79
C MET A 58 -4.89 -10.91 -6.79
N PHE A 59 -3.71 -10.77 -7.40
CA PHE A 59 -3.18 -11.80 -8.31
C PHE A 59 -2.84 -13.11 -7.61
N ARG A 60 -2.40 -13.06 -6.35
CA ARG A 60 -2.18 -14.24 -5.53
C ARG A 60 -3.47 -15.02 -5.32
N GLN A 61 -4.57 -14.33 -4.97
CA GLN A 61 -5.89 -14.94 -4.80
C GLN A 61 -6.42 -15.51 -6.12
N ILE A 62 -6.30 -14.76 -7.23
CA ILE A 62 -6.68 -15.25 -8.57
C ILE A 62 -5.90 -16.52 -8.93
N ALA A 63 -4.60 -16.57 -8.64
CA ALA A 63 -3.78 -17.76 -8.91
C ALA A 63 -4.23 -18.96 -8.05
N ALA A 64 -4.61 -18.73 -6.79
CA ALA A 64 -5.15 -19.77 -5.92
C ALA A 64 -6.50 -20.28 -6.41
N ASP A 65 -7.44 -19.39 -6.75
CA ASP A 65 -8.77 -19.72 -7.27
C ASP A 65 -8.70 -20.47 -8.60
N ARG A 66 -7.73 -20.11 -9.45
CA ARG A 66 -7.46 -20.79 -10.72
C ARG A 66 -6.75 -22.13 -10.57
N GLY A 67 -6.22 -22.45 -9.38
CA GLY A 67 -5.48 -23.68 -9.14
C GLY A 67 -4.09 -23.72 -9.78
N VAL A 68 -3.40 -22.57 -9.87
CA VAL A 68 -2.03 -22.50 -10.40
C VAL A 68 -1.09 -23.40 -9.58
N PRO A 69 -0.34 -24.32 -10.21
CA PRO A 69 0.54 -25.24 -9.51
C PRO A 69 1.63 -24.51 -8.71
N LYS A 70 1.69 -24.77 -7.39
CA LYS A 70 2.70 -24.20 -6.48
C LYS A 70 4.05 -24.91 -6.55
N ASN A 71 4.18 -26.01 -7.27
CA ASN A 71 5.45 -26.74 -7.44
C ASN A 71 6.33 -26.14 -8.55
N CYS A 72 5.85 -25.14 -9.27
CA CYS A 72 6.53 -24.54 -10.42
C CYS A 72 6.90 -23.08 -10.14
N ALA A 73 8.09 -22.66 -10.59
CA ALA A 73 8.53 -21.26 -10.47
C ALA A 73 7.81 -20.32 -11.46
N ALA A 74 7.40 -20.87 -12.62
CA ALA A 74 6.62 -20.20 -13.63
C ALA A 74 5.63 -21.18 -14.25
N VAL A 75 4.43 -20.70 -14.55
CA VAL A 75 3.34 -21.46 -15.16
C VAL A 75 2.68 -20.61 -16.22
N VAL A 76 2.38 -21.17 -17.38
CA VAL A 76 1.54 -20.52 -18.38
C VAL A 76 0.22 -21.25 -18.52
N GLU A 77 -0.88 -20.50 -18.52
CA GLU A 77 -2.22 -20.97 -18.88
C GLU A 77 -2.52 -20.59 -20.33
N ILE A 78 -2.74 -21.58 -21.19
CA ILE A 78 -3.10 -21.40 -22.60
C ILE A 78 -4.50 -22.01 -22.79
N ASN A 79 -5.49 -21.14 -23.01
CA ASN A 79 -6.90 -21.53 -23.15
C ASN A 79 -7.40 -22.52 -22.06
N GLY A 80 -7.00 -22.31 -20.80
CA GLY A 80 -7.42 -23.12 -19.65
C GLY A 80 -6.52 -24.33 -19.35
N VAL A 81 -5.54 -24.64 -20.21
CA VAL A 81 -4.54 -25.68 -19.95
C VAL A 81 -3.28 -25.04 -19.39
N MET A 82 -2.84 -25.52 -18.22
CA MET A 82 -1.63 -25.02 -17.56
C MET A 82 -0.42 -25.92 -17.85
N THR A 83 0.74 -25.32 -18.10
CA THR A 83 2.03 -26.03 -18.18
C THR A 83 3.14 -25.29 -17.44
N CYS A 84 4.06 -26.06 -16.87
CA CYS A 84 5.30 -25.56 -16.26
C CYS A 84 6.53 -25.74 -17.17
N ASN A 85 6.35 -26.28 -18.37
CA ASN A 85 7.42 -26.51 -19.32
C ASN A 85 7.28 -25.57 -20.54
N PRO A 86 8.28 -24.71 -20.81
CA PRO A 86 8.29 -23.86 -22.01
C PRO A 86 8.15 -24.65 -23.32
N GLY A 87 8.73 -25.86 -23.38
CA GLY A 87 8.68 -26.70 -24.59
C GLY A 87 7.27 -27.13 -25.02
N ASP A 88 6.27 -27.05 -24.13
CA ASP A 88 4.89 -27.39 -24.45
C ASP A 88 4.09 -26.24 -25.08
N ILE A 89 4.59 -25.00 -25.05
CA ILE A 89 3.84 -23.80 -25.46
C ILE A 89 3.35 -23.90 -26.91
N ASP A 90 4.23 -24.21 -27.87
CA ASP A 90 3.87 -24.22 -29.29
C ASP A 90 2.79 -25.27 -29.61
N ARG A 91 2.90 -26.43 -28.95
CA ARG A 91 1.89 -27.50 -29.04
C ARG A 91 0.55 -27.05 -28.47
N LEU A 92 0.57 -26.42 -27.29
CA LEU A 92 -0.64 -25.94 -26.63
C LEU A 92 -1.33 -24.84 -27.43
N VAL A 93 -0.57 -23.88 -27.97
CA VAL A 93 -1.08 -22.80 -28.85
C VAL A 93 -1.74 -23.39 -30.09
N THR A 94 -1.13 -24.38 -30.73
CA THR A 94 -1.69 -25.01 -31.94
C THR A 94 -2.94 -25.84 -31.63
N SER A 95 -2.99 -26.48 -30.46
CA SER A 95 -4.14 -27.28 -30.02
C SER A 95 -5.28 -26.47 -29.41
N ALA A 96 -5.09 -25.16 -29.25
CA ALA A 96 -6.00 -24.31 -28.50
C ALA A 96 -7.33 -24.13 -29.25
N THR A 97 -8.40 -24.76 -28.76
CA THR A 97 -9.78 -24.51 -29.19
C THR A 97 -10.38 -23.34 -28.42
N SER A 98 -11.28 -22.58 -29.06
CA SER A 98 -11.79 -21.28 -28.62
C SER A 98 -12.69 -21.28 -27.35
N GLY A 99 -12.60 -22.26 -26.45
CA GLY A 99 -13.64 -22.56 -25.47
C GLY A 99 -13.40 -22.13 -24.01
N SER A 100 -12.17 -21.84 -23.57
CA SER A 100 -11.87 -21.69 -22.12
C SER A 100 -10.73 -20.72 -21.80
N ALA A 101 -10.57 -19.65 -22.59
CA ALA A 101 -9.54 -18.64 -22.32
C ALA A 101 -9.81 -17.91 -20.99
N ALA A 102 -8.75 -17.70 -20.20
CA ALA A 102 -8.80 -16.89 -18.98
C ALA A 102 -9.36 -15.48 -19.28
N GLU A 103 -10.13 -14.93 -18.35
CA GLU A 103 -10.65 -13.57 -18.49
C GLU A 103 -9.51 -12.55 -18.38
N VAL A 104 -9.63 -11.45 -19.12
CA VAL A 104 -8.67 -10.35 -19.06
C VAL A 104 -9.15 -9.35 -18.02
N LEU A 105 -8.29 -9.03 -17.06
CA LEU A 105 -8.56 -8.07 -16.01
C LEU A 105 -8.03 -6.69 -16.42
N GLN A 106 -8.68 -5.62 -15.95
CA GLN A 106 -8.21 -4.25 -16.20
C GLN A 106 -6.78 -4.03 -15.70
N MET A 107 -6.41 -4.73 -14.63
CA MET A 107 -5.09 -4.66 -14.01
C MET A 107 -4.07 -5.61 -14.65
N ASP A 108 -4.41 -6.35 -15.70
CA ASP A 108 -3.47 -7.26 -16.35
C ASP A 108 -2.40 -6.50 -17.12
N HIS A 109 -1.17 -7.03 -17.12
CA HIS A 109 -0.13 -6.52 -18.02
C HIS A 109 -0.21 -7.27 -19.35
N ARG A 110 -0.76 -6.63 -20.37
CA ARG A 110 -0.80 -7.14 -21.74
C ARG A 110 0.46 -6.74 -22.50
N HIS A 111 1.08 -7.68 -23.19
CA HIS A 111 2.25 -7.40 -24.00
C HIS A 111 1.88 -6.44 -25.17
N PRO A 112 2.69 -5.41 -25.46
CA PRO A 112 2.30 -4.35 -26.41
C PRO A 112 2.00 -4.84 -27.83
N GLU A 113 2.64 -5.93 -28.24
CA GLU A 113 2.48 -6.50 -29.59
C GLU A 113 1.45 -7.63 -29.66
N SER A 114 0.82 -7.97 -28.53
CA SER A 114 -0.24 -8.99 -28.48
C SER A 114 -1.45 -8.61 -29.33
N ASP A 115 -2.05 -9.60 -29.97
CA ASP A 115 -3.29 -9.39 -30.71
C ASP A 115 -4.52 -9.56 -29.82
N ALA A 116 -5.32 -8.50 -29.66
CA ALA A 116 -6.57 -8.57 -28.88
C ALA A 116 -7.65 -9.45 -29.50
N SER A 117 -7.59 -9.62 -30.82
CA SER A 117 -8.48 -10.51 -31.57
C SER A 117 -8.02 -11.96 -31.62
N SER A 118 -6.84 -12.30 -31.06
CA SER A 118 -6.39 -13.69 -31.07
C SER A 118 -7.34 -14.56 -30.27
N THR A 119 -7.69 -15.71 -30.83
CA THR A 119 -8.48 -16.76 -30.19
C THR A 119 -7.68 -17.53 -29.13
N THR A 120 -6.35 -17.37 -29.12
CA THR A 120 -5.45 -18.04 -28.18
C THR A 120 -4.92 -17.03 -27.18
N ARG A 121 -5.30 -17.20 -25.91
CA ARG A 121 -4.80 -16.37 -24.81
C ARG A 121 -3.80 -17.15 -23.97
N ALA A 122 -2.65 -16.53 -23.74
CA ALA A 122 -1.60 -17.06 -22.90
C ALA A 122 -1.41 -16.15 -21.68
N VAL A 123 -1.69 -16.67 -20.49
CA VAL A 123 -1.49 -15.97 -19.22
C VAL A 123 -0.29 -16.58 -18.50
N LEU A 124 0.79 -15.80 -18.37
CA LEU A 124 1.98 -16.21 -17.62
C LEU A 124 1.86 -15.80 -16.17
N TYR A 125 1.93 -16.79 -15.27
CA TYR A 125 2.06 -16.66 -13.83
C TYR A 125 3.51 -16.90 -13.46
N ALA A 126 4.26 -15.86 -13.11
CA ALA A 126 5.65 -16.00 -12.72
C ALA A 126 6.15 -14.79 -11.90
N GLU A 127 7.27 -14.99 -11.21
CA GLU A 127 7.98 -13.92 -10.55
C GLU A 127 8.88 -13.20 -11.59
N PRO A 128 8.70 -11.88 -11.81
CA PRO A 128 9.55 -11.14 -12.74
C PRO A 128 10.98 -11.10 -12.18
N GLY A 129 11.99 -11.35 -13.01
CA GLY A 129 13.37 -11.49 -12.52
C GLY A 129 13.86 -12.93 -12.40
N SER A 130 12.95 -13.89 -12.36
CA SER A 130 13.33 -15.30 -12.23
C SER A 130 13.80 -15.91 -13.56
N VAL A 131 14.65 -16.93 -13.46
CA VAL A 131 15.09 -17.71 -14.64
C VAL A 131 13.89 -18.39 -15.33
N GLY A 132 12.92 -18.85 -14.53
CA GLY A 132 11.66 -19.40 -15.06
C GLY A 132 10.88 -18.38 -15.87
N PHE A 133 10.76 -17.14 -15.38
CA PHE A 133 10.07 -16.07 -16.12
C PHE A 133 10.70 -15.82 -17.50
N GLN A 134 12.02 -15.74 -17.59
CA GLN A 134 12.71 -15.40 -18.85
C GLN A 134 12.38 -16.40 -19.97
N ALA A 135 12.49 -17.71 -19.69
CA ALA A 135 12.26 -18.75 -20.70
C ALA A 135 10.84 -18.70 -21.29
N PHE A 136 9.83 -18.51 -20.44
CA PHE A 136 8.44 -18.34 -20.90
C PHE A 136 8.23 -17.00 -21.61
N HIS A 137 8.80 -15.92 -21.07
CA HIS A 137 8.64 -14.57 -21.60
C HIS A 137 9.18 -14.45 -23.02
N ASP A 138 10.35 -15.01 -23.30
CA ASP A 138 10.98 -14.93 -24.62
C ASP A 138 10.14 -15.66 -25.69
N GLN A 139 9.63 -16.86 -25.36
CA GLN A 139 8.80 -17.65 -26.28
C GLN A 139 7.42 -17.01 -26.50
N LEU A 140 6.73 -16.62 -25.43
CA LEU A 140 5.43 -15.95 -25.52
C LEU A 140 5.54 -14.57 -26.18
N GLY A 141 6.64 -13.85 -25.94
CA GLY A 141 6.94 -12.58 -26.59
C GLY A 141 7.11 -12.74 -28.10
N SER A 142 7.85 -13.75 -28.55
CA SER A 142 7.98 -14.08 -29.98
C SER A 142 6.64 -14.40 -30.62
N LEU A 143 5.81 -15.24 -29.97
CA LEU A 143 4.47 -15.58 -30.46
C LEU A 143 3.52 -14.36 -30.47
N ALA A 144 3.66 -13.46 -29.48
CA ALA A 144 2.90 -12.22 -29.42
C ALA A 144 3.30 -11.27 -30.56
N THR A 145 4.60 -11.09 -30.83
CA THR A 145 5.08 -10.29 -31.97
C THR A 145 4.55 -10.82 -33.30
N GLN A 146 4.43 -12.14 -33.44
CA GLN A 146 3.85 -12.79 -34.62
C GLN A 146 2.31 -12.77 -34.61
N ARG A 147 1.66 -12.14 -33.63
CA ARG A 147 0.20 -12.03 -33.46
C ARG A 147 -0.53 -13.37 -33.33
N HIS A 148 0.16 -14.42 -32.89
CA HIS A 148 -0.45 -15.74 -32.67
C HIS A 148 -1.18 -15.82 -31.34
N VAL A 149 -0.74 -15.07 -30.33
CA VAL A 149 -1.31 -15.12 -28.97
C VAL A 149 -1.64 -13.74 -28.42
N ASP A 150 -2.69 -13.70 -27.60
CA ASP A 150 -2.93 -12.65 -26.63
C ASP A 150 -2.10 -12.94 -25.37
N TYR A 151 -0.89 -12.39 -25.30
CA TYR A 151 0.02 -12.60 -24.18
C TYR A 151 -0.23 -11.60 -23.03
N ILE A 152 -0.52 -12.16 -21.85
CA ILE A 152 -0.77 -11.47 -20.59
C ILE A 152 0.20 -11.99 -19.51
N PHE A 153 0.69 -11.08 -18.68
CA PHE A 153 1.51 -11.40 -17.51
C PHE A 153 0.77 -11.06 -16.20
N ARG A 154 0.80 -12.03 -15.27
CA ARG A 154 0.33 -11.91 -13.90
C ARG A 154 1.47 -12.26 -12.93
N PRO A 155 1.84 -11.37 -12.00
CA PRO A 155 2.87 -11.68 -11.02
C PRO A 155 2.41 -12.80 -10.09
N PHE A 156 3.27 -13.79 -9.89
CA PHE A 156 3.03 -14.94 -9.01
C PHE A 156 4.33 -15.31 -8.32
N VAL A 157 4.29 -15.48 -7.00
CA VAL A 157 5.44 -15.89 -6.18
C VAL A 157 5.12 -17.26 -5.59
N ARG A 158 5.98 -18.24 -5.88
CA ARG A 158 5.80 -19.64 -5.49
C ARG A 158 5.91 -19.83 -3.97
N ASP A 159 6.96 -19.26 -3.39
CA ASP A 159 7.40 -19.53 -2.02
C ASP A 159 6.78 -18.58 -0.99
N TYR A 160 5.48 -18.30 -1.13
CA TYR A 160 4.74 -17.55 -0.12
C TYR A 160 4.23 -18.49 0.96
N ASP A 161 5.01 -18.66 2.03
CA ASP A 161 4.54 -19.34 3.23
C ASP A 161 3.72 -18.37 4.10
N GLU A 162 2.42 -18.61 4.18
CA GLU A 162 1.51 -17.81 5.01
C GLU A 162 1.88 -17.87 6.50
N ALA A 163 2.50 -18.96 6.96
CA ALA A 163 2.86 -19.16 8.36
C ALA A 163 4.13 -18.39 8.77
N ASP A 164 5.06 -18.17 7.84
CA ASP A 164 6.32 -17.44 8.07
C ASP A 164 6.26 -15.98 7.53
N SER A 165 5.22 -15.65 6.76
CA SER A 165 5.09 -14.31 6.19
C SER A 165 4.69 -13.25 7.23
N ARG A 166 5.55 -12.24 7.38
CA ARG A 166 5.23 -11.06 8.19
C ARG A 166 4.08 -10.28 7.55
N ARG A 167 2.99 -10.07 8.30
CA ARG A 167 1.87 -9.21 7.87
C ARG A 167 2.37 -7.84 7.39
N VAL A 168 1.81 -7.37 6.28
CA VAL A 168 2.16 -6.08 5.68
C VAL A 168 1.70 -4.95 6.60
N ARG A 169 2.61 -4.03 6.92
CA ARG A 169 2.27 -2.78 7.62
C ARG A 169 1.68 -1.80 6.61
N LEU A 170 0.45 -1.36 6.85
CA LEU A 170 -0.20 -0.34 6.03
C LEU A 170 0.20 1.06 6.51
N SER A 171 0.21 2.00 5.59
CA SER A 171 0.48 3.43 5.81
C SER A 171 -0.63 4.26 5.19
N GLY A 172 -0.67 5.57 5.49
CA GLY A 172 -1.70 6.47 4.94
C GLY A 172 -2.91 6.69 5.85
N TYR A 173 -2.80 6.31 7.12
CA TYR A 173 -3.74 6.72 8.17
C TYR A 173 -3.08 7.73 9.10
N GLY A 174 -3.87 8.67 9.60
CA GLY A 174 -3.46 9.59 10.68
C GLY A 174 -3.93 9.04 12.01
N VAL A 175 -3.08 9.15 13.04
CA VAL A 175 -3.48 8.91 14.44
C VAL A 175 -3.47 10.25 15.13
N GLU A 176 -4.57 10.60 15.79
CA GLU A 176 -4.67 11.78 16.62
C GLU A 176 -4.94 11.39 18.07
N LEU A 177 -4.42 12.19 19.00
CA LEU A 177 -4.72 12.10 20.42
C LEU A 177 -5.56 13.32 20.79
N GLN A 178 -6.85 13.11 20.97
CA GLN A 178 -7.76 14.17 21.35
C GLN A 178 -7.77 14.34 22.87
N MET A 179 -7.53 15.56 23.35
CA MET A 179 -7.73 15.89 24.76
C MET A 179 -9.23 15.91 25.06
N LYS A 180 -9.68 14.97 25.90
CA LYS A 180 -11.09 14.85 26.29
C LYS A 180 -11.58 15.97 27.21
N SER A 181 -10.68 16.59 27.96
CA SER A 181 -10.98 17.70 28.87
C SER A 181 -10.05 18.87 28.54
N THR A 182 -10.60 19.87 27.85
CA THR A 182 -9.92 21.14 27.56
C THR A 182 -10.28 22.23 28.57
N GLU A 183 -11.18 21.95 29.52
CA GLU A 183 -11.48 22.85 30.64
C GLU A 183 -10.38 22.73 31.71
N TYR A 184 -9.68 23.83 31.97
CA TYR A 184 -8.79 23.94 33.12
C TYR A 184 -9.64 24.42 34.30
N LYS A 185 -9.95 23.54 35.25
CA LYS A 185 -10.45 23.99 36.56
C LYS A 185 -9.25 24.52 37.32
N ALA A 186 -9.02 25.83 37.25
CA ALA A 186 -8.13 26.49 38.19
C ALA A 186 -8.84 26.47 39.56
N GLN A 187 -8.48 25.52 40.43
CA GLN A 187 -8.68 25.71 41.85
C GLN A 187 -7.69 26.80 42.27
N ASP A 188 -8.22 27.94 42.67
CA ASP A 188 -7.43 28.98 43.31
C ASP A 188 -7.08 28.46 44.71
N ASP A 189 -5.86 27.99 44.89
CA ASP A 189 -5.31 27.50 46.18
C ASP A 189 -5.04 28.66 47.15
N ALA A 190 -5.88 29.71 47.13
CA ALA A 190 -5.92 30.72 48.17
C ALA A 190 -6.42 30.04 49.44
N LYS A 191 -5.48 29.44 50.18
CA LYS A 191 -5.65 29.13 51.60
C LYS A 191 -6.08 30.41 52.30
N VAL A 192 -7.37 30.52 52.58
CA VAL A 192 -7.84 31.29 53.71
C VAL A 192 -7.67 30.34 54.90
N ASP A 193 -6.56 30.49 55.62
CA ASP A 193 -6.47 29.95 56.98
C ASP A 193 -7.47 30.74 57.82
N ASP A 194 -8.74 30.37 57.78
CA ASP A 194 -9.74 30.80 58.77
C ASP A 194 -10.15 29.56 59.58
N GLU A 195 -9.37 29.33 60.63
CA GLU A 195 -9.87 28.63 61.81
C GLU A 195 -11.14 29.35 62.31
N ASP A 196 -12.20 28.57 62.50
CA ASP A 196 -13.37 28.86 63.33
C ASP A 196 -14.26 30.06 62.93
N ARG A 197 -15.46 29.73 62.44
CA ARG A 197 -16.70 29.82 63.25
C ARG A 197 -17.94 29.39 62.45
N ALA A 198 -18.62 28.38 62.99
CA ALA A 198 -20.03 28.16 62.73
C ALA A 198 -20.84 29.37 63.23
N THR A 199 -21.74 29.89 62.40
CA THR A 199 -23.08 30.36 62.81
C THR A 199 -23.95 30.56 61.56
N ASP A 200 -25.10 29.89 61.61
CA ASP A 200 -26.37 30.20 60.94
C ASP A 200 -26.67 31.71 60.94
N ASP A 201 -27.17 32.25 59.84
CA ASP A 201 -28.41 33.03 59.78
C ASP A 201 -28.52 33.87 58.50
N GLU A 202 -29.77 33.94 58.06
CA GLU A 202 -30.37 34.59 56.90
C GLU A 202 -30.02 36.10 56.79
N ASP A 203 -30.24 36.67 55.59
CA ASP A 203 -30.16 38.09 55.23
C ASP A 203 -28.79 38.69 54.86
N LYS A 204 -28.33 38.46 53.63
CA LYS A 204 -27.46 39.41 52.90
C LYS A 204 -27.85 39.53 51.42
N VAL A 205 -28.83 40.40 51.17
CA VAL A 205 -29.19 40.92 49.83
C VAL A 205 -28.09 41.86 49.26
N ASP A 206 -26.96 42.02 49.98
CA ASP A 206 -25.94 43.04 49.69
C ASP A 206 -24.63 42.50 49.08
N GLU A 207 -24.62 41.25 48.61
CA GLU A 207 -23.51 40.66 47.85
C GLU A 207 -23.96 40.32 46.43
N ILE A 208 -23.52 41.14 45.47
CA ILE A 208 -23.81 40.97 44.04
C ILE A 208 -22.46 40.89 43.33
N GLU A 209 -22.23 39.81 42.58
CA GLU A 209 -20.99 39.55 41.81
C GLU A 209 -19.69 39.73 42.62
N GLY A 210 -19.67 39.28 43.87
CA GLY A 210 -18.46 39.29 44.72
C GLY A 210 -18.07 40.67 45.28
N PHE A 211 -18.95 41.67 45.14
CA PHE A 211 -18.77 42.98 45.78
C PHE A 211 -19.64 43.11 47.02
N VAL A 212 -19.01 43.46 48.15
CA VAL A 212 -19.67 43.68 49.45
C VAL A 212 -19.84 45.19 49.68
N PHE A 213 -21.04 45.71 49.39
CA PHE A 213 -21.32 47.16 49.45
C PHE A 213 -21.40 47.74 50.87
N SER A 214 -21.55 46.90 51.89
CA SER A 214 -21.59 47.31 53.30
C SER A 214 -20.26 47.91 53.79
N ARG A 215 -19.13 47.58 53.15
CA ARG A 215 -17.84 48.23 53.47
C ARG A 215 -17.79 49.67 52.97
N LEU A 216 -18.42 49.98 51.84
CA LEU A 216 -18.39 51.32 51.23
C LEU A 216 -19.28 52.33 51.99
N SER A 217 -20.37 51.87 52.62
CA SER A 217 -21.24 52.73 53.43
C SER A 217 -20.63 53.13 54.78
N SER A 218 -19.68 52.34 55.29
CA SER A 218 -18.96 52.62 56.56
C SER A 218 -17.88 53.71 56.44
N VAL A 219 -17.46 54.04 55.21
CA VAL A 219 -16.43 55.06 54.97
C VAL A 219 -17.09 56.45 55.00
N LYS A 220 -17.12 57.08 56.17
CA LYS A 220 -17.45 58.50 56.28
C LYS A 220 -16.29 59.34 55.73
N ARG A 221 -16.56 60.15 54.72
CA ARG A 221 -15.66 61.23 54.27
C ARG A 221 -15.40 62.15 55.47
N ASN A 222 -14.15 62.25 55.92
CA ASN A 222 -13.77 63.19 56.97
C ASN A 222 -13.72 64.61 56.35
N PRO A 223 -14.53 65.58 56.81
CA PRO A 223 -14.45 66.94 56.32
C PRO A 223 -13.48 67.79 57.17
N ARG A 224 -12.46 68.36 56.48
CA ARG A 224 -11.53 69.44 56.91
C ARG A 224 -10.50 69.10 57.99
N ASP A 225 -9.30 69.70 58.03
CA ASP A 225 -8.86 71.11 57.82
C ASP A 225 -7.44 71.21 57.20
N PRO A 226 -6.94 72.39 56.76
CA PRO A 226 -7.61 73.69 56.51
C PRO A 226 -7.70 74.06 55.02
#